data_AF-A0A6G3LP63-F1
#
_entry.id   AF-A0A6G3LP63-F1
#
_cell.length_a   1.000
_cell.length_b   1.000
_cell.length_c   1.000
_cell.angle_alpha   90.00
_cell.angle_beta   90.00
_cell.angle_gamma   90.00
#
_symmetry.space_group_name_H-M   'P 1'
#
loop_
_entity.id
_entity.type
_entity.pdbx_description
1 polymer ?
#
loop_
_entity_poly.entity_id
_entity_poly.type
_entity_poly.pdbx_seq_one_letter_code
_entity_poly.pdbx_strand_id
1 'polypeptide(L)'
;MSSILTGLVIILVPSFPNVVLIAMIAEFVPYAISALSLAVIKEKSSYKILGLAGFILGSLYIYWACWPWTLTGTLIAISSLALYLIHGPGNKLDELKKTAWYFVYLLGLTILSLVGDETFTYNNFLPISPLNIFKTPLDILAVSIFATAIYMWALRDSIKRNL
;
A
#
# COMPACT_ATOMS: atom_id res chain seq x y z
N MET A 1 -13.12 -18.73 -0.21
CA MET A 1 -13.41 -17.57 0.68
C MET A 1 -13.39 -16.23 -0.06
N SER A 2 -12.53 -16.00 -1.05
CA SER A 2 -12.49 -14.76 -1.85
C SER A 2 -13.82 -14.43 -2.58
N SER A 3 -14.53 -15.45 -3.07
CA SER A 3 -15.76 -15.30 -3.87
C SER A 3 -16.98 -14.77 -3.11
N ILE A 4 -17.11 -15.10 -1.81
CA ILE A 4 -18.25 -14.63 -0.99
C ILE A 4 -18.04 -13.17 -0.56
N LEU A 5 -16.80 -12.80 -0.21
CA LEU A 5 -16.46 -11.43 0.14
C LEU A 5 -16.59 -10.49 -1.07
N THR A 6 -16.16 -10.94 -2.25
CA THR A 6 -16.31 -10.18 -3.50
C THR A 6 -17.79 -9.98 -3.85
N GLY A 7 -18.63 -11.02 -3.67
CA GLY A 7 -20.07 -10.91 -3.89
C GLY A 7 -20.77 -9.92 -2.94
N LEU A 8 -20.40 -9.91 -1.65
CA LEU A 8 -20.91 -8.95 -0.68
C LEU A 8 -20.50 -7.50 -1.00
N VAL A 9 -19.27 -7.29 -1.48
CA VAL A 9 -18.78 -5.96 -1.88
C VAL A 9 -19.50 -5.44 -3.12
N ILE A 10 -19.83 -6.30 -4.10
CA ILE A 10 -20.64 -5.92 -5.27
C ILE A 10 -22.07 -5.53 -4.88
N ILE A 11 -22.65 -6.17 -3.87
CA ILE A 11 -24.01 -5.86 -3.39
C ILE A 11 -24.04 -4.54 -2.60
N LEU A 12 -22.99 -4.25 -1.82
CA LEU A 12 -22.92 -3.07 -0.95
C LEU A 12 -22.41 -1.81 -1.65
N VAL A 13 -21.72 -1.94 -2.79
CA VAL A 13 -21.17 -0.82 -3.55
C VAL A 13 -21.90 -0.73 -4.90
N PRO A 14 -22.73 0.30 -5.14
CA PRO A 14 -23.70 0.31 -6.25
C PRO A 14 -23.08 0.53 -7.64
N SER A 15 -21.76 0.43 -7.77
CA SER A 15 -21.08 0.55 -9.06
C SER A 15 -19.88 -0.40 -9.16
N PHE A 16 -19.85 -1.16 -10.27
CA PHE A 16 -18.75 -2.06 -10.62
C PHE A 16 -17.36 -1.37 -10.61
N PRO A 17 -17.19 -0.11 -11.08
CA PRO A 17 -15.91 0.58 -11.04
C PRO A 17 -15.31 0.71 -9.62
N ASN A 18 -16.13 1.00 -8.62
CA ASN A 18 -15.66 1.14 -7.25
C ASN A 18 -15.15 -0.19 -6.67
N VAL A 19 -15.80 -1.31 -7.02
CA VAL A 19 -15.36 -2.66 -6.61
C VAL A 19 -14.00 -2.97 -7.23
N VAL A 20 -13.81 -2.63 -8.51
CA VAL A 20 -12.53 -2.81 -9.22
C VAL A 20 -11.40 -2.03 -8.54
N LEU A 21 -11.65 -0.78 -8.15
CA LEU A 21 -10.64 0.04 -7.45
C LEU A 21 -10.21 -0.56 -6.11
N ILE A 22 -11.17 -1.04 -5.30
CA ILE A 22 -10.87 -1.71 -4.04
C ILE A 22 -10.07 -3.00 -4.29
N ALA A 23 -10.52 -3.82 -5.25
CA ALA A 23 -9.87 -5.08 -5.60
C ALA A 23 -8.43 -4.86 -6.08
N MET A 24 -8.22 -3.84 -6.93
CA MET A 24 -6.88 -3.44 -7.38
C MET A 24 -5.97 -3.13 -6.19
N ILE A 25 -6.39 -2.27 -5.25
CA ILE A 25 -5.54 -1.94 -4.10
C ILE A 25 -5.25 -3.18 -3.25
N ALA A 26 -6.28 -3.99 -2.99
CA ALA A 26 -6.15 -5.21 -2.19
C ALA A 26 -5.19 -6.24 -2.82
N GLU A 27 -4.99 -6.20 -4.14
CA GLU A 27 -4.07 -7.08 -4.87
C GLU A 27 -2.66 -6.47 -5.03
N PHE A 28 -2.57 -5.19 -5.35
CA PHE A 28 -1.28 -4.51 -5.57
C PHE A 28 -0.49 -4.27 -4.28
N VAL A 29 -1.16 -4.15 -3.12
CA VAL A 29 -0.47 -4.08 -1.82
C VAL A 29 0.36 -5.35 -1.55
N PRO A 30 -0.22 -6.58 -1.59
CA PRO A 30 0.55 -7.81 -1.54
C PRO A 30 1.64 -7.94 -2.61
N TYR A 31 1.40 -7.50 -3.85
CA TYR A 31 2.43 -7.55 -4.90
C TYR A 31 3.62 -6.65 -4.60
N ALA A 32 3.40 -5.43 -4.09
CA ALA A 32 4.49 -4.56 -3.65
C ALA A 32 5.31 -5.24 -2.53
N ILE A 33 4.64 -5.81 -1.53
CA ILE A 33 5.31 -6.50 -0.40
C ILE A 33 6.06 -7.76 -0.88
N SER A 34 5.52 -8.48 -1.85
CA SER A 34 6.17 -9.67 -2.44
C SER A 34 7.47 -9.28 -3.15
N ALA A 35 7.48 -8.16 -3.88
CA ALA A 35 8.69 -7.63 -4.51
C ALA A 35 9.79 -7.29 -3.49
N LEU A 36 9.41 -6.73 -2.33
CA LEU A 36 10.33 -6.53 -1.21
C LEU A 36 10.84 -7.87 -0.63
N SER A 37 9.94 -8.82 -0.41
CA SER A 37 10.28 -10.15 0.14
C SER A 37 11.28 -10.88 -0.73
N LEU A 38 11.12 -10.82 -2.06
CA LEU A 38 12.06 -11.40 -3.03
C LEU A 38 13.48 -10.83 -2.86
N ALA A 39 13.60 -9.52 -2.64
CA ALA A 39 14.87 -8.85 -2.44
C ALA A 39 15.53 -9.11 -1.08
N VAL A 40 14.72 -9.45 -0.06
CA VAL A 40 15.23 -9.88 1.24
C VAL A 40 15.78 -11.31 1.16
N ILE A 41 15.07 -12.21 0.47
CA ILE A 41 15.46 -13.62 0.36
C ILE A 41 16.66 -13.81 -0.57
N LYS A 42 16.76 -13.01 -1.64
CA LYS A 42 17.84 -13.14 -2.64
C LYS A 42 18.95 -12.13 -2.37
N GLU A 43 20.15 -12.63 -2.07
CA GLU A 43 21.30 -11.77 -1.74
C GLU A 43 21.81 -10.95 -2.92
N LYS A 44 21.65 -11.45 -4.16
CA LYS A 44 22.20 -10.82 -5.37
C LYS A 44 21.56 -9.46 -5.66
N SER A 45 22.41 -8.47 -5.93
CA SER A 45 22.00 -7.07 -6.14
C SER A 45 20.95 -6.87 -7.25
N SER A 46 20.91 -7.73 -8.27
CA SER A 46 19.92 -7.65 -9.34
C SER A 46 18.49 -7.83 -8.84
N TYR A 47 18.27 -8.71 -7.85
CA TYR A 47 16.93 -8.93 -7.27
C TYR A 47 16.52 -7.79 -6.34
N LYS A 48 17.47 -7.10 -5.72
CA LYS A 48 17.20 -5.89 -4.92
C LYS A 48 16.73 -4.74 -5.81
N ILE A 49 17.37 -4.54 -6.96
CA ILE A 49 16.94 -3.54 -7.94
C ILE A 49 15.57 -3.89 -8.52
N LEU A 50 15.35 -5.17 -8.87
CA LEU A 50 14.06 -5.64 -9.37
C LEU A 50 12.95 -5.47 -8.32
N GLY A 51 13.25 -5.80 -7.05
CA GLY A 51 12.33 -5.64 -5.94
C GLY A 51 11.99 -4.18 -5.68
N LEU A 52 12.97 -3.28 -5.75
CA LEU A 52 12.76 -1.84 -5.65
C LEU A 52 11.85 -1.34 -6.78
N ALA A 53 12.13 -1.73 -8.03
CA ALA A 53 11.31 -1.36 -9.17
C ALA A 53 9.86 -1.87 -9.02
N GLY A 54 9.69 -3.14 -8.62
CA GLY A 54 8.37 -3.72 -8.35
C GLY A 54 7.62 -3.02 -7.21
N PHE A 55 8.34 -2.62 -6.16
CA PHE A 55 7.76 -1.89 -5.03
C PHE A 55 7.29 -0.48 -5.43
N ILE A 56 8.11 0.25 -6.20
CA ILE A 56 7.75 1.58 -6.72
C ILE A 56 6.54 1.47 -7.66
N LEU A 57 6.56 0.53 -8.61
CA LEU A 57 5.44 0.33 -9.53
C LEU A 57 4.16 -0.03 -8.78
N GLY A 58 4.23 -0.98 -7.83
CA GLY A 58 3.08 -1.31 -6.98
C GLY A 58 2.55 -0.11 -6.21
N SER A 59 3.44 0.73 -5.66
CA SER A 59 3.08 1.96 -4.96
C SER A 59 2.36 2.97 -5.87
N LEU A 60 2.85 3.14 -7.11
CA LEU A 60 2.23 4.00 -8.11
C LEU A 60 0.85 3.50 -8.53
N TYR A 61 0.70 2.19 -8.74
CA TYR A 61 -0.61 1.59 -9.04
C TYR A 61 -1.62 1.79 -7.91
N ILE A 62 -1.17 1.68 -6.66
CA ILE A 62 -2.03 1.97 -5.50
C ILE A 62 -2.39 3.46 -5.49
N TYR A 63 -1.44 4.37 -5.69
CA TYR A 63 -1.71 5.81 -5.77
C TYR A 63 -2.73 6.15 -6.87
N TRP A 64 -2.59 5.54 -8.06
CA TRP A 64 -3.52 5.73 -9.18
C TRP A 64 -4.91 5.10 -8.98
N ALA A 65 -5.12 4.31 -7.93
CA ALA A 65 -6.47 3.87 -7.54
C ALA A 65 -7.36 5.03 -7.07
N CYS A 66 -6.80 6.25 -6.99
CA CYS A 66 -7.47 7.53 -6.75
C CYS A 66 -7.95 7.74 -5.31
N TRP A 67 -8.00 9.00 -4.92
CA TRP A 67 -8.69 9.43 -3.70
C TRP A 67 -10.21 9.28 -3.88
N PRO A 68 -10.97 8.85 -2.85
CA PRO A 68 -10.55 8.38 -1.51
C PRO A 68 -10.35 6.85 -1.43
N TRP A 69 -10.32 6.14 -2.56
CA TRP A 69 -10.22 4.67 -2.55
C TRP A 69 -8.88 4.17 -2.00
N THR A 70 -7.79 4.92 -2.21
CA THR A 70 -6.49 4.71 -1.54
C THR A 70 -6.60 4.62 -0.02
N LEU A 71 -7.41 5.50 0.59
CA LEU A 71 -7.72 5.46 2.03
C LEU A 71 -8.51 4.20 2.38
N THR A 72 -9.56 3.86 1.62
CA THR A 72 -10.36 2.65 1.86
C THR A 72 -9.52 1.39 1.81
N GLY A 73 -8.69 1.24 0.77
CA GLY A 73 -7.78 0.10 0.64
C GLY A 73 -6.76 0.04 1.77
N THR A 74 -6.23 1.19 2.19
CA THR A 74 -5.35 1.29 3.36
C THR A 74 -6.03 0.85 4.64
N LEU A 75 -7.27 1.28 4.89
CA LEU A 75 -8.04 0.87 6.06
C LEU A 75 -8.28 -0.64 6.07
N ILE A 76 -8.61 -1.23 4.92
CA ILE A 76 -8.77 -2.69 4.78
C ILE A 76 -7.45 -3.41 5.09
N ALA A 77 -6.34 -2.92 4.54
CA ALA A 77 -5.01 -3.49 4.75
C ALA A 77 -4.52 -3.35 6.21
N ILE A 78 -4.86 -2.24 6.89
CA ILE A 78 -4.60 -2.06 8.33
C ILE A 78 -5.48 -3.01 9.15
N SER A 79 -6.74 -3.17 8.77
CA SER A 79 -7.68 -4.07 9.46
C SER A 79 -7.20 -5.52 9.41
N SER A 80 -6.70 -5.98 8.26
CA SER A 80 -6.14 -7.33 8.13
C SER A 80 -4.88 -7.53 8.98
N LEU A 81 -4.04 -6.50 9.06
CA LEU A 81 -2.87 -6.50 9.93
C LEU A 81 -3.25 -6.51 11.42
N ALA A 82 -4.28 -5.77 11.82
CA ALA A 82 -4.79 -5.79 13.19
C ALA A 82 -5.28 -7.20 13.57
N LEU A 83 -6.00 -7.88 12.67
CA LEU A 83 -6.41 -9.27 12.87
C LEU A 83 -5.21 -10.21 13.05
N TYR A 84 -4.15 -10.01 12.24
CA TYR A 84 -2.90 -10.76 12.38
C TYR A 84 -2.22 -10.51 13.72
N LEU A 85 -2.15 -9.28 14.22
CA LEU A 85 -1.52 -8.97 15.51
C LEU A 85 -2.32 -9.47 16.73
N ILE A 86 -3.65 -9.64 16.59
CA ILE A 86 -4.50 -10.18 17.66
C ILE A 86 -4.36 -11.70 17.76
N HIS A 87 -4.34 -12.41 16.62
CA HIS A 87 -4.35 -13.87 16.57
C HIS A 87 -2.98 -14.50 16.27
N GLY A 88 -1.98 -13.68 15.98
CA GLY A 88 -0.65 -14.11 15.59
C GLY A 88 0.13 -14.72 16.76
N PRO A 89 0.96 -15.74 16.50
CA PRO A 89 1.84 -16.30 17.51
C PRO A 89 3.00 -15.35 17.81
N GLY A 90 3.21 -15.01 19.09
CA GLY A 90 4.39 -14.26 19.54
C GLY A 90 4.09 -13.02 20.38
N ASN A 91 5.14 -12.25 20.69
CA ASN A 91 5.03 -11.02 21.45
C ASN A 91 4.53 -9.87 20.57
N LYS A 92 3.36 -9.31 20.90
CA LYS A 92 2.68 -8.26 20.13
C LYS A 92 3.55 -7.04 19.88
N LEU A 93 4.37 -6.65 20.86
CA LEU A 93 5.24 -5.49 20.74
C LEU A 93 6.37 -5.68 19.71
N ASP A 94 6.88 -6.90 19.60
CA ASP A 94 7.94 -7.20 18.63
C ASP A 94 7.36 -7.32 17.23
N GLU A 95 6.17 -7.90 17.07
CA GLU A 95 5.46 -7.94 15.79
C GLU A 95 5.05 -6.54 15.30
N LEU A 96 4.64 -5.64 16.20
CA LEU A 96 4.37 -4.24 15.87
C LEU A 96 5.62 -3.51 15.37
N LYS A 97 6.76 -3.68 16.04
CA LYS A 97 8.04 -3.12 15.58
C LYS A 97 8.44 -3.69 14.22
N LYS A 98 8.09 -4.94 13.94
CA LYS A 98 8.37 -5.58 12.64
C LYS A 98 7.50 -5.05 11.51
N THR A 99 6.27 -4.68 11.83
CA THR A 99 5.27 -4.22 10.85
C THR A 99 5.16 -2.69 10.79
N ALA A 100 5.94 -1.96 11.58
CA ALA A 100 5.94 -0.51 11.62
C ALA A 100 6.18 0.15 10.26
N TRP A 101 7.13 -0.35 9.47
CA TRP A 101 7.40 0.19 8.13
C TRP A 101 6.19 0.04 7.20
N TYR A 102 5.44 -1.06 7.34
CA TYR A 102 4.27 -1.33 6.53
C TYR A 102 3.09 -0.42 6.91
N PHE A 103 2.93 -0.12 8.21
CA PHE A 103 1.99 0.91 8.66
C PHE A 103 2.33 2.29 8.08
N VAL A 104 3.60 2.71 8.17
CA VAL A 104 4.04 4.00 7.63
C VAL A 104 3.88 4.04 6.12
N TYR A 105 4.13 2.93 5.42
CA TYR A 105 3.91 2.81 3.98
C TYR A 105 2.45 3.07 3.59
N LEU A 106 1.50 2.36 4.21
CA LEU A 106 0.08 2.50 3.89
C LEU A 106 -0.46 3.91 4.22
N LEU A 107 -0.13 4.42 5.41
CA LEU A 107 -0.52 5.77 5.81
C LEU A 107 0.13 6.83 4.94
N GLY A 108 1.41 6.67 4.62
CA GLY A 108 2.13 7.61 3.76
C GLY A 108 1.59 7.66 2.34
N LEU A 109 1.22 6.51 1.75
CA LEU A 109 0.51 6.49 0.45
C LEU A 109 -0.84 7.19 0.51
N THR A 110 -1.59 7.00 1.60
CA THR A 110 -2.87 7.69 1.80
C THR A 110 -2.68 9.21 1.92
N ILE A 111 -1.66 9.66 2.67
CA ILE A 111 -1.33 11.07 2.81
C ILE A 111 -0.88 11.64 1.46
N LEU A 112 -0.05 10.93 0.71
CA LEU A 112 0.35 11.36 -0.64
C LEU A 112 -0.83 11.43 -1.59
N SER A 113 -1.80 10.52 -1.48
CA SER A 113 -3.05 10.58 -2.24
C SER A 113 -3.93 11.77 -1.84
N LEU A 114 -3.92 12.19 -0.57
CA LEU A 114 -4.61 13.39 -0.12
C LEU A 114 -3.89 14.67 -0.55
N VAL A 115 -2.57 14.68 -0.60
CA VAL A 115 -1.74 15.87 -0.91
C VAL A 115 -1.50 16.01 -2.42
N GLY A 116 -1.72 14.94 -3.18
CA GLY A 116 -1.52 14.85 -4.62
C GLY A 116 -2.55 15.61 -5.46
N ASP A 117 -2.54 15.30 -6.75
CA ASP A 117 -3.33 15.99 -7.77
C ASP A 117 -4.81 15.61 -7.68
N GLU A 118 -5.70 16.60 -7.85
CA GLU A 118 -7.15 16.39 -7.90
C GLU A 118 -7.58 15.54 -9.09
N THR A 119 -6.75 15.46 -10.15
CA THR A 119 -6.96 14.59 -11.32
C THR A 119 -7.14 13.13 -10.94
N PHE A 120 -6.53 12.69 -9.82
CA PHE A 120 -6.69 11.35 -9.27
C PHE A 120 -7.79 11.28 -8.20
N THR A 121 -8.95 11.88 -8.49
CA THR A 121 -10.16 11.78 -7.66
C THR A 121 -11.25 11.04 -8.43
N TYR A 122 -11.81 9.98 -7.84
CA TYR A 122 -12.91 9.25 -8.46
C TYR A 122 -14.00 8.93 -7.44
N ASN A 123 -15.23 9.33 -7.74
CA ASN A 123 -16.41 9.07 -6.92
C ASN A 123 -16.17 9.38 -5.43
N ASN A 124 -15.78 10.63 -5.15
CA ASN A 124 -15.43 11.06 -3.81
C ASN A 124 -16.67 11.06 -2.90
N PHE A 125 -16.72 10.09 -1.98
CA PHE A 125 -17.78 9.98 -0.98
C PHE A 125 -17.43 10.69 0.33
N LEU A 126 -16.24 11.29 0.44
CA LEU A 126 -15.82 12.10 1.59
C LEU A 126 -16.00 13.60 1.29
N PRO A 127 -16.23 14.43 2.32
CA PRO A 127 -16.30 15.89 2.16
C PRO A 127 -14.92 16.54 1.94
N ILE A 128 -13.87 15.74 1.76
CA ILE A 128 -12.48 16.18 1.63
C ILE A 128 -11.99 15.77 0.24
N SER A 129 -11.51 16.74 -0.54
CA SER A 129 -10.83 16.51 -1.81
C SER A 129 -9.31 16.60 -1.63
N PRO A 130 -8.52 16.06 -2.57
CA PRO A 130 -7.07 16.25 -2.54
C PRO A 130 -6.69 17.74 -2.49
N LEU A 131 -5.61 18.04 -1.78
CA LEU A 131 -5.14 19.40 -1.51
C LEU A 131 -4.39 20.02 -2.69
N ASN A 132 -4.09 19.24 -3.74
CA ASN A 132 -3.47 19.72 -4.98
C ASN A 132 -2.11 20.40 -4.78
N ILE A 133 -1.35 19.93 -3.78
CA ILE A 133 -0.03 20.48 -3.42
C ILE A 133 1.04 19.92 -4.38
N PHE A 134 0.96 18.62 -4.69
CA PHE A 134 1.82 17.99 -5.70
C PHE A 134 1.00 17.70 -6.97
N LYS A 135 1.20 18.52 -8.00
CA LYS A 135 0.57 18.34 -9.31
C LYS A 135 1.34 17.33 -10.16
N THR A 136 0.66 16.67 -11.08
CA THR A 136 1.31 15.75 -12.02
C THR A 136 2.32 16.49 -12.91
N PRO A 137 3.57 16.01 -13.06
CA PRO A 137 4.12 14.70 -12.65
C PRO A 137 4.91 14.69 -11.32
N LEU A 138 4.90 15.77 -10.54
CA LEU A 138 5.65 15.85 -9.28
C LEU A 138 5.12 14.89 -8.21
N ASP A 139 3.82 14.57 -8.25
CA ASP A 139 3.20 13.55 -7.41
C ASP A 139 3.78 12.14 -7.65
N ILE A 140 3.99 11.75 -8.91
CA ILE A 140 4.62 10.48 -9.30
C ILE A 140 6.04 10.40 -8.74
N LEU A 141 6.80 11.49 -8.81
CA LEU A 141 8.13 11.58 -8.22
C LEU A 141 8.08 11.48 -6.69
N ALA A 142 7.14 12.17 -6.04
CA ALA A 142 6.96 12.11 -4.60
C ALA A 142 6.64 10.68 -4.13
N VAL A 143 5.72 9.98 -4.81
CA VAL A 143 5.41 8.57 -4.54
C VAL A 143 6.62 7.68 -4.76
N SER A 144 7.37 7.88 -5.85
CA SER A 144 8.58 7.09 -6.15
C SER A 144 9.67 7.27 -5.09
N ILE A 145 9.92 8.51 -4.66
CA ILE A 145 10.91 8.82 -3.62
C ILE A 145 10.47 8.23 -2.29
N PHE A 146 9.19 8.40 -1.92
CA PHE A 146 8.63 7.83 -0.71
C PHE A 146 8.72 6.30 -0.69
N ALA A 147 8.29 5.65 -1.77
CA ALA A 147 8.35 4.20 -1.92
C ALA A 147 9.80 3.69 -1.82
N THR A 148 10.76 4.40 -2.41
CA THR A 148 12.19 4.08 -2.29
C THR A 148 12.66 4.18 -0.84
N ALA A 149 12.30 5.26 -0.12
CA ALA A 149 12.69 5.44 1.27
C ALA A 149 12.14 4.32 2.17
N ILE A 150 10.86 3.96 1.99
CA ILE A 150 10.22 2.85 2.69
C ILE A 150 10.90 1.52 2.35
N TYR A 151 11.15 1.25 1.07
CA TYR A 151 11.80 0.03 0.62
C TYR A 151 13.18 -0.14 1.27
N MET A 152 13.99 0.92 1.30
CA MET A 152 15.31 0.91 1.92
C MET A 152 15.24 0.70 3.43
N TRP A 153 14.25 1.31 4.11
CA TRP A 153 14.02 1.08 5.53
C TRP A 153 13.62 -0.37 5.81
N ALA A 154 12.65 -0.90 5.06
CA ALA A 154 12.14 -2.25 5.23
C ALA A 154 13.22 -3.31 4.92
N LEU A 155 14.04 -3.09 3.89
CA LEU A 155 15.17 -3.97 3.55
C LEU A 155 16.20 -4.00 4.69
N ARG A 156 16.59 -2.83 5.22
CA ARG A 156 17.55 -2.71 6.34
C ARG A 156 17.04 -3.41 7.59
N ASP A 157 15.78 -3.18 7.94
CA ASP A 157 15.14 -3.76 9.13
C ASP A 157 15.00 -5.28 9.01
N SER A 158 14.70 -5.78 7.81
CA SER A 158 14.64 -7.22 7.52
C SER A 158 16.02 -7.88 7.62
N ILE A 159 17.06 -7.27 7.05
CA ILE A 159 18.44 -7.80 7.10
C ILE A 159 18.95 -7.86 8.55
N LYS A 160 18.71 -6.81 9.36
CA LYS A 160 19.18 -6.74 10.76
C LYS A 160 18.60 -7.85 11.65
N ARG A 161 17.46 -8.43 11.28
CA ARG A 161 16.77 -9.46 12.06
C ARG A 161 17.03 -10.89 11.61
N ASN A 162 17.59 -11.07 10.42
CA ASN A 162 18.04 -12.36 9.90
C ASN A 162 19.51 -12.66 10.24
N LEU A 163 20.23 -11.67 10.80
CA LEU A 163 21.57 -11.78 11.40
C LEU A 163 21.46 -11.86 12.92
#